data_AF-A0A021VUT0-F1
#
_entry.id   AF-A0A021VUT0-F1
#
_cell.length_a   1.000
_cell.length_b   1.000
_cell.length_c   1.000
_cell.angle_alpha   90.00
_cell.angle_beta   90.00
_cell.angle_gamma   90.00
#
_symmetry.space_group_name_H-M   'P 1'
#
loop_
_entity.id
_entity.type
_entity.pdbx_description
1 polymer ?
#
loop_
_entity_poly.entity_id
_entity_poly.type
_entity_poly.pdbx_seq_one_letter_code
_entity_poly.pdbx_strand_id
1 'polypeptide(L)'
;MTWARAELDRLAVKVRDEHHAQVAITGAALGADTWWARSARRAGLRLWAYVPCLTQAARWRPEDQDTWRKMLGAAERTLVLAADYDVRLLHARNGFMVRDADLVIAVWDPTKTTGGTASAVKVARAAGKTVVIVDVAARRTRIERQR
;
A
#
# COMPACT_ATOMS: atom_id res chain seq x y z
N MET A 1 -14.25 6.99 7.85
CA MET A 1 -13.13 6.07 7.51
C MET A 1 -12.16 5.83 8.68
N THR A 2 -12.54 6.09 9.94
CA THR A 2 -11.65 5.93 11.11
C THR A 2 -11.27 4.47 11.38
N TRP A 3 -12.22 3.55 11.20
CA TRP A 3 -12.00 2.11 11.46
C TRP A 3 -10.85 1.52 10.64
N ALA A 4 -10.82 1.74 9.32
CA ALA A 4 -9.77 1.18 8.46
C ALA A 4 -8.37 1.65 8.86
N ARG A 5 -8.23 2.89 9.35
CA ARG A 5 -6.95 3.42 9.83
C ARG A 5 -6.51 2.74 11.12
N ALA A 6 -7.42 2.60 12.10
CA ALA A 6 -7.14 1.88 13.34
C ALA A 6 -6.81 0.41 13.06
N GLU A 7 -7.45 -0.19 12.07
CA GLU A 7 -7.18 -1.56 11.66
C GLU A 7 -5.79 -1.70 11.01
N LEU A 8 -5.34 -0.73 10.20
CA LEU A 8 -3.97 -0.70 9.70
C LEU A 8 -2.94 -0.52 10.81
N ASP A 9 -3.23 0.30 11.84
CA ASP A 9 -2.36 0.44 13.02
C ASP A 9 -2.21 -0.92 13.75
N ARG A 10 -3.32 -1.62 13.97
CA ARG A 10 -3.33 -2.97 14.56
C ARG A 10 -2.56 -3.98 13.70
N LEU A 11 -2.80 -3.98 12.39
CA LEU A 11 -2.14 -4.89 11.46
C LEU A 11 -0.63 -4.65 11.38
N ALA A 12 -0.18 -3.39 11.38
CA ALA A 12 1.24 -3.05 11.34
C ALA A 12 2.00 -3.63 12.56
N VAL A 13 1.43 -3.51 13.76
CA VAL A 13 1.98 -4.12 14.98
C VAL A 13 1.97 -5.65 14.87
N LYS A 14 0.84 -6.22 14.43
CA LYS A 14 0.69 -7.68 14.30
C LYS A 14 1.72 -8.29 13.34
N VAL A 15 1.91 -7.72 12.15
CA VAL A 15 2.85 -8.27 11.17
C VAL A 15 4.30 -8.12 11.63
N ARG A 16 4.62 -7.07 12.38
CA ARG A 16 5.95 -6.88 12.99
C ARG A 16 6.20 -7.92 14.07
N ASP A 17 5.29 -8.05 15.04
CA ASP A 17 5.55 -8.81 16.26
C ASP A 17 5.33 -10.32 16.07
N GLU A 18 4.28 -10.70 15.33
CA GLU A 18 3.89 -12.12 15.17
C GLU A 18 4.40 -12.74 13.86
N HIS A 19 4.74 -11.91 12.87
CA HIS A 19 5.22 -12.37 11.56
C HIS A 19 6.59 -11.82 11.18
N HIS A 20 7.27 -11.15 12.12
CA HIS A 20 8.64 -10.66 11.99
C HIS A 20 8.87 -9.76 10.77
N ALA A 21 7.82 -9.12 10.26
CA ALA A 21 7.95 -8.17 9.16
C ALA A 21 8.90 -7.04 9.56
N GLN A 22 9.86 -6.74 8.70
CA GLN A 22 10.85 -5.68 8.91
C GLN A 22 10.58 -4.44 8.04
N VAL A 23 9.94 -4.65 6.89
CA VAL A 23 9.75 -3.66 5.85
C VAL A 23 8.26 -3.57 5.50
N ALA A 24 7.76 -2.35 5.41
CA ALA A 24 6.48 -2.03 4.83
C ALA A 24 6.68 -1.38 3.46
N ILE A 25 5.96 -1.88 2.46
CA ILE A 25 5.96 -1.32 1.11
C ILE A 25 4.69 -0.49 0.92
N THR A 26 4.82 0.72 0.39
CA THR A 26 3.71 1.58 -0.05
C THR A 26 3.94 2.02 -1.47
N GLY A 27 2.87 2.28 -2.22
CA GLY A 27 3.03 2.91 -3.53
C GLY A 27 2.71 4.40 -3.57
N ALA A 28 2.77 5.01 -2.39
CA ALA A 28 2.79 6.45 -2.20
C ALA A 28 1.61 7.22 -2.81
N ALA A 29 0.45 6.58 -3.02
CA ALA A 29 -0.78 7.28 -3.39
C ALA A 29 -1.49 7.90 -2.18
N LEU A 30 -2.45 8.79 -2.46
CA LEU A 30 -3.38 9.28 -1.44
C LEU A 30 -4.30 8.15 -0.94
N GLY A 31 -4.76 8.28 0.30
CA GLY A 31 -5.64 7.30 0.93
C GLY A 31 -4.87 6.14 1.56
N ALA A 32 -5.18 4.91 1.16
CA ALA A 32 -4.68 3.70 1.81
C ALA A 32 -3.15 3.62 1.89
N ASP A 33 -2.46 3.96 0.80
CA ASP A 33 -0.99 4.00 0.73
C ASP A 33 -0.40 4.98 1.77
N THR A 34 -1.02 6.15 1.95
CA THR A 34 -0.62 7.15 2.95
C THR A 34 -0.92 6.68 4.38
N TRP A 35 -2.09 6.05 4.61
CA TRP A 35 -2.45 5.55 5.95
C TRP A 35 -1.55 4.39 6.36
N TRP A 36 -1.26 3.48 5.43
CA TRP A 36 -0.35 2.36 5.65
C TRP A 36 1.06 2.83 5.99
N ALA A 37 1.60 3.78 5.21
CA ALA A 37 2.92 4.34 5.49
C ALA A 37 3.03 4.95 6.90
N ARG A 38 1.98 5.65 7.36
CA ARG A 38 1.94 6.20 8.73
C ARG A 38 1.85 5.10 9.79
N SER A 39 1.00 4.10 9.58
CA SER A 39 0.78 2.99 10.51
C SER A 39 2.05 2.16 10.68
N ALA A 40 2.66 1.79 9.56
CA ALA A 40 3.91 1.03 9.51
C ALA A 40 5.06 1.74 10.22
N ARG A 41 5.25 3.03 9.94
CA ARG A 41 6.29 3.84 10.61
C ARG A 41 6.05 3.97 12.11
N ARG A 42 4.79 4.12 12.56
CA ARG A 42 4.46 4.16 13.99
C ARG A 42 4.75 2.82 14.67
N ALA A 43 4.55 1.72 13.95
CA ALA A 43 4.97 0.39 14.39
C ALA A 43 6.49 0.17 14.29
N GLY A 44 7.29 1.12 13.80
CA GLY A 44 8.74 0.95 13.70
C GLY A 44 9.20 0.06 12.53
N LEU A 45 8.34 -0.18 11.54
CA LEU A 45 8.74 -0.84 10.29
C LEU A 45 9.54 0.13 9.41
N ARG A 46 10.56 -0.39 8.73
CA ARG A 46 11.26 0.34 7.66
C ARG A 46 10.29 0.57 6.50
N LEU A 47 10.32 1.75 5.89
CA LEU A 47 9.38 2.10 4.82
C LEU A 47 10.09 2.10 3.46
N TRP A 48 9.54 1.36 2.50
CA TRP A 48 9.91 1.43 1.09
C TRP A 48 8.76 2.04 0.27
N ALA A 49 9.07 3.04 -0.53
CA ALA A 49 8.10 3.74 -1.38
C ALA A 49 8.31 3.40 -2.86
N TYR A 50 7.24 2.99 -3.54
CA TYR A 50 7.25 2.67 -4.97
C TYR A 50 6.41 3.70 -5.70
N VAL A 51 7.06 4.58 -6.44
CA VAL A 51 6.45 5.75 -7.07
C VAL A 51 6.34 5.51 -8.58
N PRO A 52 5.14 5.61 -9.18
CA PRO A 52 4.97 5.49 -10.62
C PRO A 52 5.72 6.58 -11.39
N CYS A 53 5.67 7.83 -10.93
CA CYS A 53 6.36 8.95 -11.54
C CYS A 53 6.63 10.10 -10.56
N LEU A 54 7.66 10.92 -10.84
CA LEU A 54 7.99 12.08 -9.99
C LEU A 54 6.87 13.12 -9.94
N THR A 55 6.09 13.21 -11.01
CA THR A 55 4.95 14.14 -11.13
C THR A 55 3.66 13.62 -10.50
N GLN A 56 3.65 12.45 -9.86
CA GLN A 56 2.45 11.82 -9.29
C GLN A 56 1.65 12.78 -8.40
N ALA A 57 2.32 13.54 -7.55
CA ALA A 57 1.70 14.45 -6.60
C ALA A 57 1.41 15.85 -7.17
N ALA A 58 1.85 16.17 -8.40
CA ALA A 58 1.88 17.53 -8.93
C ALA A 58 0.49 18.21 -8.99
N ARG A 59 -0.57 17.41 -9.14
CA ARG A 59 -1.96 17.90 -9.20
C ARG A 59 -2.72 17.80 -7.89
N TRP A 60 -2.09 17.34 -6.80
CA TRP A 60 -2.74 17.25 -5.49
C TRP A 60 -2.74 18.60 -4.77
N ARG A 61 -3.55 18.72 -3.71
CA ARG A 61 -3.56 19.93 -2.86
C ARG A 61 -2.18 20.10 -2.19
N PRO A 62 -1.75 21.33 -1.88
CA PRO A 62 -0.42 21.57 -1.29
C PRO A 62 -0.14 20.74 -0.02
N GLU A 63 -1.14 20.56 0.85
CA GLU A 63 -1.06 19.74 2.06
C GLU A 63 -0.80 18.26 1.77
N ASP A 64 -1.42 17.75 0.71
CA ASP A 64 -1.27 16.37 0.25
C ASP A 64 0.12 16.17 -0.40
N GLN A 65 0.62 17.18 -1.14
CA GLN A 65 1.99 17.19 -1.65
C GLN A 65 3.03 17.19 -0.53
N ASP A 66 2.78 17.98 0.53
CA ASP A 66 3.66 18.04 1.69
C ASP A 66 3.70 16.72 2.46
N THR A 67 2.52 16.11 2.66
CA THR A 67 2.41 14.77 3.23
C THR A 67 3.18 13.75 2.41
N TRP A 68 3.07 13.81 1.08
CA TRP A 68 3.79 12.92 0.18
C TRP A 68 5.31 13.10 0.25
N ARG A 69 5.80 14.34 0.22
CA ARG A 69 7.23 14.67 0.37
C ARG A 69 7.79 14.16 1.71
N LYS A 70 7.06 14.35 2.81
CA LYS A 70 7.44 13.84 4.15
C LYS A 70 7.47 12.32 4.19
N MET A 71 6.54 11.64 3.51
CA MET A 71 6.52 10.18 3.41
C MET A 71 7.74 9.67 2.63
N LEU A 72 8.07 10.27 1.49
CA LEU A 72 9.25 9.89 0.72
C LEU A 72 10.55 10.18 1.46
N GLY A 73 10.67 11.34 2.12
CA GLY A 73 11.85 11.68 2.92
C GLY A 73 12.05 10.77 4.14
N ALA A 74 11.00 10.06 4.57
CA ALA A 74 11.09 9.07 5.63
C ALA A 74 11.20 7.62 5.12
N ALA A 75 11.10 7.41 3.80
CA ALA A 75 11.30 6.09 3.21
C ALA A 75 12.80 5.82 3.09
N GLU A 76 13.23 4.66 3.57
CA GLU A 76 14.63 4.24 3.48
C GLU A 76 15.01 3.85 2.04
N ARG A 77 14.02 3.43 1.27
CA ARG A 77 14.16 3.13 -0.15
C ARG A 77 13.02 3.77 -0.92
N THR A 78 13.35 4.43 -2.03
CA THR A 78 12.37 4.89 -3.01
C THR A 78 12.70 4.32 -4.37
N LEU A 79 11.77 3.60 -4.99
CA LEU A 79 11.84 3.18 -6.38
C LEU A 79 10.95 4.11 -7.21
N VAL A 80 11.51 4.74 -8.24
CA VAL A 80 10.74 5.57 -9.19
C VAL A 80 10.80 4.91 -10.56
N LEU A 81 9.63 4.74 -11.20
CA LEU A 81 9.55 4.03 -12.49
C LEU A 81 9.83 4.93 -13.70
N ALA A 82 9.34 6.16 -13.69
CA ALA A 82 9.58 7.13 -14.75
C ALA A 82 9.56 8.58 -14.23
N ALA A 83 9.97 9.54 -15.06
CA ALA A 83 9.82 10.96 -14.75
C ALA A 83 8.35 11.40 -14.89
N ASP A 84 7.72 11.04 -16.01
CA ASP A 84 6.40 11.51 -16.42
C ASP A 84 5.28 10.51 -16.16
N TYR A 85 4.06 11.03 -16.04
CA TYR A 85 2.88 10.22 -15.78
C TYR A 85 2.43 9.43 -17.01
N ASP A 86 2.26 8.13 -16.81
CA ASP A 86 1.55 7.23 -17.72
C ASP A 86 0.74 6.24 -16.86
N VAL A 87 -0.51 6.01 -17.23
CA VAL A 87 -1.43 5.12 -16.51
C VAL A 87 -0.86 3.69 -16.35
N ARG A 88 -0.07 3.23 -17.33
CA ARG A 88 0.59 1.90 -17.30
C ARG A 88 1.57 1.79 -16.13
N LEU A 89 2.17 2.92 -15.72
CA LEU A 89 3.10 2.95 -14.58
C LEU A 89 2.40 2.68 -13.25
N LEU A 90 1.11 3.00 -13.12
CA LEU A 90 0.35 2.68 -11.90
C LEU A 90 0.24 1.16 -11.72
N HIS A 91 -0.06 0.44 -12.80
CA HIS A 91 -0.14 -1.02 -12.78
C HIS A 91 1.23 -1.67 -12.63
N ALA A 92 2.25 -1.16 -13.35
CA ALA A 92 3.62 -1.64 -13.22
C ALA A 92 4.11 -1.48 -11.77
N ARG A 93 3.89 -0.30 -11.16
CA ARG A 93 4.18 -0.02 -9.75
C ARG A 93 3.58 -1.05 -8.81
N ASN A 94 2.30 -1.36 -8.97
CA ASN A 94 1.65 -2.38 -8.16
C ASN A 94 2.28 -3.77 -8.36
N GLY A 95 2.66 -4.11 -9.59
CA GLY A 95 3.40 -5.34 -9.89
C GLY A 95 4.73 -5.44 -9.14
N PHE A 96 5.52 -4.37 -9.14
CA PHE A 96 6.78 -4.31 -8.39
C PHE A 96 6.58 -4.44 -6.88
N MET A 97 5.57 -3.77 -6.32
CA MET A 97 5.22 -3.90 -4.90
C MET A 97 4.83 -5.34 -4.55
N VAL A 98 3.97 -5.97 -5.35
CA VAL A 98 3.50 -7.34 -5.12
C VAL A 98 4.65 -8.34 -5.25
N ARG A 99 5.53 -8.16 -6.24
CA ARG A 99 6.70 -9.02 -6.44
C ARG A 99 7.58 -9.03 -5.19
N ASP A 100 7.88 -7.85 -4.65
CA ASP A 100 8.82 -7.65 -3.54
C ASP A 100 8.18 -7.87 -2.15
N ALA A 101 6.86 -8.06 -2.06
CA ALA A 101 6.16 -8.28 -0.80
C ALA A 101 5.94 -9.78 -0.52
N ASP A 102 6.09 -10.21 0.73
CA ASP A 102 5.69 -11.55 1.19
C ASP A 102 4.18 -11.63 1.49
N LEU A 103 3.61 -10.50 1.92
CA LEU A 103 2.21 -10.33 2.29
C LEU A 103 1.65 -9.04 1.68
N VAL A 104 0.43 -9.10 1.16
CA VAL A 104 -0.28 -7.92 0.64
C VAL A 104 -1.45 -7.56 1.55
N ILE A 105 -1.50 -6.32 2.03
CA ILE A 105 -2.66 -5.76 2.74
C ILE A 105 -3.45 -4.87 1.78
N ALA A 106 -4.69 -5.24 1.47
CA ALA A 106 -5.57 -4.52 0.56
C ALA A 106 -6.72 -3.87 1.35
N VAL A 107 -6.72 -2.54 1.44
CA VAL A 107 -7.86 -1.76 1.92
C VAL A 107 -8.82 -1.56 0.76
N TRP A 108 -9.94 -2.28 0.77
CA TRP A 108 -10.76 -2.44 -0.43
C TRP A 108 -12.21 -2.77 -0.06
N ASP A 109 -13.15 -2.36 -0.91
CA ASP A 109 -14.53 -2.86 -0.94
C ASP A 109 -14.58 -4.04 -1.92
N PRO A 110 -14.71 -5.28 -1.46
CA PRO A 110 -14.65 -6.45 -2.33
C PRO A 110 -15.78 -6.58 -3.35
N THR A 111 -16.86 -5.78 -3.22
CA THR A 111 -17.91 -5.69 -4.24
C THR A 111 -17.43 -4.96 -5.50
N LYS A 112 -16.36 -4.17 -5.39
CA LYS A 112 -15.76 -3.42 -6.51
C LYS A 112 -14.78 -4.30 -7.29
N THR A 113 -15.28 -4.98 -8.31
CA THR A 113 -14.48 -5.91 -9.15
C THR A 113 -13.58 -5.22 -10.17
N THR A 114 -13.67 -3.89 -10.31
CA THR A 114 -12.84 -3.07 -11.20
C THR A 114 -12.05 -2.01 -10.41
N GLY A 115 -11.02 -1.43 -11.04
CA GLY A 115 -10.18 -0.38 -10.47
C GLY A 115 -8.80 -0.85 -10.00
N GLY A 116 -7.98 0.11 -9.55
CA GLY A 116 -6.57 -0.11 -9.24
C GLY A 116 -6.34 -1.16 -8.15
N THR A 117 -7.10 -1.10 -7.05
CA THR A 117 -6.96 -2.06 -5.94
C THR A 117 -7.44 -3.46 -6.34
N ALA A 118 -8.55 -3.57 -7.07
CA ALA A 118 -9.04 -4.86 -7.57
C ALA A 118 -8.01 -5.52 -8.50
N SER A 119 -7.38 -4.73 -9.38
CA SER A 119 -6.27 -5.17 -10.23
C SER A 119 -5.07 -5.64 -9.41
N ALA A 120 -4.64 -4.88 -8.40
CA ALA A 120 -3.52 -5.26 -7.53
C ALA A 120 -3.79 -6.56 -6.74
N VAL A 121 -5.00 -6.73 -6.21
CA VAL A 121 -5.43 -7.98 -5.55
C VAL A 121 -5.39 -9.16 -6.50
N LYS A 122 -5.84 -9.00 -7.76
CA LYS A 122 -5.75 -10.04 -8.78
C LYS A 122 -4.30 -10.44 -9.04
N VAL A 123 -3.40 -9.47 -9.17
CA VAL A 123 -1.96 -9.72 -9.37
C VAL A 123 -1.35 -10.43 -8.17
N ALA A 124 -1.67 -10.01 -6.95
CA ALA A 124 -1.20 -10.67 -5.72
C ALA A 124 -1.66 -12.13 -5.61
N ARG A 125 -2.93 -12.40 -5.91
CA ARG A 125 -3.48 -13.76 -5.94
C ARG A 125 -2.80 -14.62 -7.00
N ALA A 126 -2.62 -14.09 -8.22
CA ALA A 126 -1.95 -14.80 -9.30
C ALA A 126 -0.48 -15.10 -8.99
N ALA A 127 0.19 -14.22 -8.22
CA ALA A 127 1.56 -14.42 -7.75
C ALA A 127 1.67 -15.30 -6.49
N GLY A 128 0.57 -15.94 -6.06
CA GLY A 128 0.57 -16.82 -4.89
C GLY A 128 0.78 -16.12 -3.55
N LYS A 129 0.61 -14.79 -3.49
CA LYS A 129 0.82 -14.02 -2.25
C LYS A 129 -0.35 -14.23 -1.29
N THR A 130 -0.06 -14.25 0.00
CA THR A 130 -1.12 -14.14 1.03
C THR A 130 -1.69 -12.73 0.99
N VAL A 131 -3.02 -12.62 0.95
CA VAL A 131 -3.72 -11.32 0.87
C VAL A 131 -4.56 -11.11 2.12
N VAL A 132 -4.26 -10.07 2.89
CA VAL A 132 -5.14 -9.56 3.96
C VAL A 132 -6.05 -8.51 3.37
N ILE A 133 -7.36 -8.77 3.35
CA ILE A 133 -8.35 -7.81 2.89
C ILE A 133 -8.93 -7.10 4.11
N VAL A 134 -8.72 -5.79 4.16
CA VAL A 134 -9.41 -4.86 5.06
C VAL A 134 -10.66 -4.37 4.32
N ASP A 135 -11.77 -5.06 4.57
CA ASP A 135 -13.06 -4.86 3.91
C ASP A 135 -13.73 -3.60 4.48
N VAL A 136 -13.66 -2.49 3.73
CA VAL A 136 -14.18 -1.20 4.20
C VAL A 136 -15.71 -1.10 4.16
N ALA A 137 -16.36 -1.95 3.36
CA ALA A 137 -17.83 -1.99 3.27
C ALA A 137 -18.41 -2.76 4.46
N ALA A 138 -17.87 -3.94 4.75
CA ALA A 138 -18.32 -4.79 5.86
C ALA A 138 -17.60 -4.51 7.20
N ARG A 139 -16.59 -3.64 7.21
CA ARG A 139 -15.75 -3.30 8.39
C ARG A 139 -15.18 -4.52 9.08
N ARG A 140 -14.57 -5.41 8.30
CA ARG A 140 -13.93 -6.62 8.79
C ARG A 140 -12.63 -6.90 8.07
N THR A 141 -11.78 -7.71 8.67
CA THR A 141 -10.53 -8.15 8.05
C THR A 141 -10.57 -9.65 7.81
N ARG A 142 -10.16 -10.08 6.61
CA ARG A 142 -10.04 -11.50 6.26
C ARG A 142 -8.68 -11.79 5.65
N ILE A 143 -8.20 -13.01 5.83
CA ILE A 143 -6.95 -13.47 5.24
C ILE A 143 -7.31 -14.50 4.17
N GLU A 144 -6.81 -14.28 2.96
CA GLU A 144 -6.87 -15.21 1.85
C GLU A 144 -5.48 -15.84 1.72
N ARG A 145 -5.33 -17.07 2.23
CA ARG A 145 -4.13 -17.87 2.06
C ARG A 145 -4.28 -18.75 0.83
N GLN A 146 -3.21 -18.91 0.07
CA GLN A 146 -3.13 -19.99 -0.91
C GLN A 146 -3.08 -21.31 -0.13
N ARG A 147 -3.82 -22.31 -0.61
CA ARG A 147 -3.74 -23.69 -0.11
C ARG A 147 -2.49 -24.37 -0.65
#